data_AF-B1M347-F1
#
_entry.id   AF-B1M347-F1
#
_cell.length_a   1.000
_cell.length_b   1.000
_cell.length_c   1.000
_cell.angle_alpha   90.00
_cell.angle_beta   90.00
_cell.angle_gamma   90.00
#
_symmetry.space_group_name_H-M   'P 1'
#
loop_
_entity.id
_entity.type
_entity.pdbx_description
1 polymer ?
#
loop_
_entity_poly.entity_id
_entity_poly.type
_entity_poly.pdbx_seq_one_letter_code
_entity_poly.pdbx_strand_id
1 'polypeptide(L)' 'MNAFIAVVLVCANGIAQDSCTDAQALEVRKVRVANELGCATGWQEIIARTELREEIGKTAYLKTECRRVKEPR' A
#
# COMPACT_ATOMS: atom_id res chain seq x y z
N MET A 1 2.85 22.17 3.86
CA MET A 1 2.52 21.24 4.96
C MET A 1 3.35 19.97 4.78
N ASN A 2 3.24 18.98 5.68
CA ASN A 2 3.75 17.64 5.36
C ASN A 2 2.66 16.94 4.56
N ALA A 3 3.02 16.34 3.43
CA ALA A 3 2.13 15.41 2.75
C ALA A 3 2.59 13.98 3.05
N PHE A 4 1.67 13.04 3.01
CA PHE A 4 1.96 11.64 3.20
C PHE A 4 1.54 10.87 1.95
N ILE A 5 2.26 9.80 1.66
CA ILE A 5 1.89 8.84 0.61
C ILE A 5 1.66 7.52 1.30
N ALA A 6 0.42 7.04 1.22
CA ALA A 6 0.06 5.67 1.53
C ALA A 6 0.51 4.80 0.36
N VAL A 7 1.46 3.90 0.60
CA VAL A 7 1.88 2.89 -0.36
C VAL A 7 1.25 1.57 0.06
N VAL A 8 0.33 1.08 -0.75
CA VAL A 8 -0.34 -0.20 -0.52
C VAL A 8 0.27 -1.21 -1.48
N LEU A 9 0.81 -2.27 -0.90
CA LEU A 9 1.50 -3.36 -1.59
C LEU A 9 0.63 -4.61 -1.48
N VAL A 10 0.37 -5.25 -2.61
CA VAL A 10 -0.15 -6.62 -2.65
C VAL A 10 1.06 -7.55 -2.83
N CYS A 11 1.32 -8.38 -1.84
CA CYS A 11 2.51 -9.22 -1.74
C CYS A 11 2.14 -10.70 -1.87
N ALA A 12 2.95 -11.51 -2.53
CA ALA A 12 2.75 -12.96 -2.51
C ALA A 12 3.10 -13.54 -1.13
N ASN A 13 2.36 -14.55 -0.66
CA ASN A 13 2.58 -15.19 0.66
C ASN A 13 3.96 -15.83 0.81
N GLY A 14 4.65 -16.16 -0.30
CA GLY A 14 6.02 -16.65 -0.30
C GLY A 14 7.08 -15.59 0.00
N ILE A 15 6.72 -14.30 0.06
CA ILE A 15 7.63 -13.19 0.33
C ILE A 15 7.42 -12.70 1.77
N ALA A 16 8.49 -12.69 2.58
CA ALA A 16 8.44 -12.16 3.94
C ALA A 16 8.03 -10.67 3.95
N GLN A 17 7.29 -10.24 4.99
CA GLN A 17 6.74 -8.88 5.08
C GLN A 17 7.80 -7.78 4.94
N ASP A 18 8.97 -7.96 5.56
CA ASP A 18 10.08 -7.01 5.48
C ASP A 18 10.76 -7.00 4.11
N SER A 19 10.65 -8.09 3.35
CA SER A 19 11.19 -8.19 2.00
C SER A 19 10.23 -7.64 0.95
N CYS A 20 8.91 -7.70 1.17
CA CYS A 20 7.96 -7.14 0.23
C CYS A 20 8.07 -5.62 0.17
N THR A 21 8.68 -5.14 -0.91
CA THR A 21 8.91 -3.74 -1.25
C THR A 21 8.19 -3.38 -2.55
N ASP A 22 8.20 -2.11 -2.94
CA ASP A 22 7.65 -1.63 -4.22
C ASP A 22 8.13 -2.45 -5.44
N ALA A 23 9.35 -2.99 -5.39
CA ALA A 23 9.93 -3.75 -6.51
C ALA A 23 9.53 -5.23 -6.53
N GLN A 24 9.08 -5.77 -5.39
CA GLN A 24 8.75 -7.20 -5.24
C GLN A 24 7.26 -7.46 -5.08
N ALA A 25 6.46 -6.42 -4.83
CA ALA A 25 5.02 -6.54 -4.74
C ALA A 25 4.42 -6.92 -6.11
N LEU A 26 3.37 -7.74 -6.07
CA LEU A 26 2.56 -8.08 -7.24
C LEU A 26 1.83 -6.85 -7.78
N GLU A 27 1.41 -5.97 -6.86
CA GLU A 27 0.80 -4.70 -7.21
C GLU A 27 1.19 -3.62 -6.19
N VAL A 28 1.41 -2.41 -6.71
CA VAL A 28 1.75 -1.23 -5.92
C VAL A 28 0.76 -0.11 -6.23
N ARG A 29 0.09 0.40 -5.18
CA ARG A 29 -0.77 1.58 -5.27
C ARG A 29 -0.25 2.68 -4.36
N LYS A 30 -0.15 3.90 -4.89
CA LYS A 30 0.34 5.06 -4.16
C LYS A 30 -0.75 6.12 -4.11
N VAL A 31 -1.12 6.53 -2.92
CA VAL A 31 -2.21 7.47 -2.68
C VAL A 31 -1.69 8.58 -1.79
N ARG A 32 -1.91 9.82 -2.22
CA ARG A 32 -1.55 10.98 -1.40
C ARG A 32 -2.63 11.20 -0.35
N VAL A 33 -2.22 11.37 0.91
CA VAL A 33 -3.11 11.55 2.05
C VAL A 33 -2.68 12.76 2.86
N ALA A 34 -3.65 13.39 3.53
CA ALA A 34 -3.45 14.65 4.23
C ALA A 34 -2.62 14.51 5.51
N ASN A 35 -2.63 13.33 6.13
CA ASN A 35 -1.95 13.03 7.38
C ASN A 35 -1.64 11.52 7.50
N GLU A 36 -0.88 11.14 8.52
CA GLU A 36 -0.44 9.76 8.75
C GLU A 36 -1.59 8.77 8.99
N LEU A 37 -2.68 9.21 9.63
CA LEU A 37 -3.90 8.40 9.81
C LEU A 37 -4.54 8.00 8.46
N GLY A 38 -4.40 8.85 7.43
CA GLY A 38 -4.83 8.54 6.08
C GLY A 38 -4.05 7.37 5.44
N CYS A 39 -2.87 7.02 5.95
CA CYS A 39 -2.15 5.84 5.44
C CYS A 39 -2.78 4.51 5.89
N ALA A 40 -3.51 4.50 7.02
CA ALA A 40 -4.18 3.32 7.54
C ALA A 40 -5.63 3.19 7.03
N THR A 41 -6.19 4.24 6.45
CA THR A 41 -7.62 4.35 6.11
C THR A 41 -7.82 4.81 4.66
N GLY A 42 -9.02 4.63 4.10
CA GLY A 42 -9.39 5.16 2.78
C GLY A 42 -8.88 4.38 1.56
N TRP A 43 -7.77 3.62 1.66
CA TRP A 43 -7.28 2.80 0.55
C TRP A 43 -8.03 1.47 0.38
N GLN A 44 -8.90 1.10 1.31
CA GLN A 44 -9.69 -0.14 1.25
C GLN A 44 -10.50 -0.25 -0.05
N GLU A 45 -11.08 0.87 -0.52
CA GLU A 45 -11.81 0.89 -1.79
C GLU A 45 -10.90 0.66 -3.01
N ILE A 46 -9.63 1.04 -2.92
CA ILE A 46 -8.64 0.87 -3.99
C ILE A 46 -8.29 -0.61 -4.11
N ILE A 47 -8.09 -1.30 -2.99
CA ILE A 47 -7.87 -2.74 -2.97
C ILE A 47 -9.13 -3.53 -3.33
N ALA A 48 -10.32 -3.02 -3.00
CA ALA A 48 -11.56 -3.64 -3.45
C ALA A 48 -11.71 -3.68 -4.98
N ARG A 49 -10.92 -2.88 -5.71
CA ARG A 49 -10.90 -2.78 -7.18
C ARG A 49 -9.68 -3.44 -7.83
N THR A 50 -8.76 -4.06 -7.08
CA THR A 50 -7.66 -4.83 -7.69
C THR A 50 -8.17 -6.15 -8.26
N GLU A 51 -7.55 -6.60 -9.35
CA GLU A 51 -7.75 -7.95 -9.92
C GLU A 51 -7.29 -9.05 -8.96
N LEU A 52 -6.41 -8.73 -8.00
CA LEU A 52 -5.90 -9.66 -6.99
C LEU A 52 -6.79 -9.72 -5.73
N ARG A 53 -7.96 -9.07 -5.73
CA ARG A 53 -8.84 -9.01 -4.56
C ARG A 53 -9.16 -10.39 -3.98
N GLU A 54 -9.42 -11.37 -4.84
CA GLU A 54 -9.81 -12.72 -4.42
C GLU A 54 -8.64 -13.57 -3.92
N GLU A 55 -7.41 -13.17 -4.23
CA GLU A 55 -6.17 -13.84 -3.85
C GLU A 55 -5.63 -13.36 -2.49
N ILE A 56 -6.02 -12.14 -2.08
CA ILE A 56 -5.68 -11.59 -0.76
C ILE A 56 -6.30 -12.46 0.34
N GLY A 57 -5.45 -12.93 1.26
CA GLY A 57 -5.80 -13.86 2.33
C GLY A 57 -5.68 -15.34 1.93
N LYS A 58 -5.49 -15.66 0.64
CA LYS A 58 -5.26 -17.05 0.16
C LYS A 58 -3.81 -17.26 -0.26
N THR A 59 -3.36 -16.51 -1.26
CA THR A 59 -2.03 -16.63 -1.87
C THR A 59 -1.25 -15.31 -1.82
N ALA A 60 -1.93 -14.21 -1.49
CA ALA A 60 -1.35 -12.89 -1.31
C ALA A 60 -1.77 -12.25 0.02
N TYR A 61 -1.04 -11.23 0.45
CA TYR A 61 -1.37 -10.40 1.60
C TYR A 61 -1.17 -8.92 1.29
N LEU A 62 -1.72 -8.07 2.15
CA LEU A 62 -1.59 -6.62 2.05
C LEU A 62 -0.53 -6.11 3.03
N LYS A 63 0.32 -5.23 2.54
CA LYS A 63 1.23 -4.43 3.36
C LYS A 63 1.03 -2.97 3.04
N THR A 64 0.96 -2.13 4.06
CA THR A 64 0.89 -0.69 3.89
C THR A 64 2.12 -0.02 4.48
N GLU A 65 2.67 0.94 3.73
CA GLU A 65 3.76 1.80 4.18
C GLU A 65 3.32 3.25 4.11
N CYS A 66 3.61 4.02 5.16
CA CYS A 66 3.32 5.45 5.19
C CYS A 66 4.61 6.22 4.96
N ARG A 67 4.72 6.90 3.81
CA ARG A 67 5.89 7.69 3.45
C ARG A 67 5.59 9.17 3.63
N ARG A 68 6.32 9.81 4.54
CA ARG A 68 6.27 11.27 4.67
C ARG A 68 7.03 11.91 3.52
N VAL A 69 6.38 12.79 2.78
CA VAL A 69 7.00 13.57 1.70
C VAL A 69 6.97 15.05 2.03
N LYS A 70 8.06 15.74 1.71
CA LYS A 70 8.05 17.21 1.72
C LYS A 70 7.18 17.66 0.56
N GLU A 71 6.22 18.54 0.82
CA GLU A 71 5.50 19.19 -0.25
C GLU A 71 6.48 19.99 -1.13
N PRO A 72 6.48 19.81 -2.46
CA PRO A 72 7.11 20.79 -3.32
C PRO A 72 6.39 22.12 -3.08
N ARG A 73 7.17 23.16 -2.77
CA ARG A 73 6.67 24.53 -2.58
C ARG A 73 6.04 25.06 -3.85
#